data_AF-G5E1M7-F1
#
_entry.id   AF-G5E1M7-F1
#
_cell.length_a   1.000
_cell.length_b   1.000
_cell.length_c   1.000
_cell.angle_alpha   90.00
_cell.angle_beta   90.00
_cell.angle_gamma   90.00
#
_symmetry.space_group_name_H-M   'P 1'
#
loop_
_entity.id
_entity.type
_entity.pdbx_description
1 polymer ?
#
loop_
_entity_poly.entity_id
_entity_poly.type
_entity_poly.pdbx_seq_one_letter_code
_entity_poly.pdbx_strand_id
1 'polypeptide(L)'
;DYLEQIESRQVFPDVEPGYLRPLIPDSAPEEGKIYDDIIKDVERVIMPGVTHWHSPFFAYFPTGNSYPALLADMLFVLRFAVCARTVESSHIQFAWKHIEEL
;
A
#
# COMPACT_ATOMS: atom_id res chain seq x y z
N ASP A 1 8.83 13.69 -3.77
CA ASP A 1 7.77 13.94 -4.78
C ASP A 1 6.37 14.01 -4.18
N TYR A 2 5.68 12.89 -3.91
CA TYR A 2 4.26 12.92 -3.52
C TYR A 2 3.96 13.76 -2.27
N LEU A 3 4.63 13.50 -1.13
CA LEU A 3 4.40 14.25 0.12
C LEU A 3 4.85 15.72 0.00
N GLU A 4 5.88 15.99 -0.79
CA GLU A 4 6.39 17.36 -1.00
C GLU A 4 5.43 18.21 -1.85
N GLN A 5 4.68 17.57 -2.75
CA GLN A 5 3.74 18.24 -3.67
C GLN A 5 2.27 17.98 -3.28
N ILE A 6 2.00 17.45 -2.09
CA ILE A 6 0.64 17.02 -1.71
C ILE A 6 -0.35 18.20 -1.63
N GLU A 7 0.14 19.41 -1.35
CA GLU A 7 -0.66 20.63 -1.30
C GLU A 7 -1.15 21.10 -2.68
N SER A 8 -0.45 20.72 -3.76
CA SER A 8 -0.88 21.05 -5.13
C SER A 8 -1.89 20.05 -5.70
N ARG A 9 -2.13 18.94 -4.99
CA ARG A 9 -3.08 17.90 -5.41
C ARG A 9 -4.47 18.20 -4.88
N GLN A 10 -5.49 17.87 -5.67
CA GLN A 10 -6.89 18.03 -5.28
C GLN A 10 -7.24 17.11 -4.11
N VAL A 11 -7.63 17.69 -2.97
CA VAL A 11 -7.78 16.93 -1.72
C VAL A 11 -8.83 15.83 -1.78
N PHE A 12 -10.00 16.13 -2.37
CA PHE A 12 -11.11 15.19 -2.55
C PHE A 12 -11.31 14.90 -4.04
N PRO A 13 -11.40 13.64 -4.46
CA PRO A 13 -11.41 13.28 -5.88
C PRO A 13 -12.70 13.71 -6.59
N ASP A 14 -12.59 14.00 -7.90
CA ASP A 14 -13.71 14.33 -8.80
C ASP A 14 -13.95 13.17 -9.78
N VAL A 15 -14.15 11.97 -9.24
CA VAL A 15 -14.35 10.74 -10.01
C VAL A 15 -15.68 10.08 -9.60
N GLU A 16 -16.29 9.40 -10.56
CA GLU A 16 -17.53 8.69 -10.33
C GLU A 16 -17.30 7.27 -9.78
N PRO A 17 -18.22 6.72 -8.97
CA PRO A 17 -18.18 5.33 -8.57
C PRO A 17 -18.05 4.39 -9.78
N GLY A 18 -17.04 3.51 -9.74
CA GLY A 18 -16.77 2.56 -10.82
C GLY A 18 -15.78 3.05 -11.89
N TYR A 19 -15.28 4.29 -11.83
CA TYR A 19 -14.33 4.84 -12.82
C TYR A 19 -13.07 3.97 -13.04
N LEU A 20 -12.65 3.22 -12.03
CA LEU A 20 -11.41 2.45 -12.04
C LEU A 20 -11.48 1.22 -12.95
N ARG A 21 -12.63 0.54 -12.99
CA ARG A 21 -12.81 -0.74 -13.70
C ARG A 21 -12.47 -0.68 -15.20
N PRO A 22 -12.90 0.33 -15.97
CA PRO A 22 -12.55 0.44 -17.39
C PRO A 22 -11.09 0.81 -17.65
N LEU A 23 -10.34 1.25 -16.63
CA LEU A 23 -8.93 1.66 -16.77
C LEU A 23 -7.93 0.52 -16.50
N ILE A 24 -8.40 -0.63 -16.03
CA ILE A 24 -7.59 -1.80 -15.65
C ILE A 24 -7.98 -3.00 -16.52
N PRO A 25 -7.02 -3.86 -16.93
CA PRO A 25 -7.32 -5.08 -17.68
C PRO A 25 -8.30 -6.01 -16.96
N ASP A 26 -9.02 -6.83 -17.73
CA ASP A 26 -10.00 -7.79 -17.20
C ASP A 26 -9.38 -8.98 -16.46
N SER A 27 -8.10 -9.26 -16.71
CA SER A 27 -7.35 -10.34 -16.08
C SER A 27 -5.94 -9.88 -15.70
N ALA A 28 -5.35 -10.55 -14.71
CA ALA A 28 -3.95 -10.33 -14.36
C ALA A 28 -3.03 -10.66 -15.54
N PRO A 29 -1.95 -9.90 -15.77
CA PRO A 29 -0.98 -10.21 -16.81
C PRO A 29 -0.23 -11.51 -16.47
N GLU A 30 0.01 -12.36 -17.47
CA GLU A 30 0.79 -13.60 -17.30
C GLU A 30 2.28 -13.30 -17.09
N GLU A 31 2.76 -12.22 -17.70
CA GLU A 31 4.14 -11.75 -17.59
C GLU A 31 4.23 -10.50 -16.71
N GLY A 32 5.33 -10.39 -15.96
CA GLY A 32 5.61 -9.23 -15.14
C GLY A 32 5.82 -7.96 -15.99
N LYS A 33 5.31 -6.84 -15.51
CA LYS A 33 5.65 -5.51 -16.06
C LYS A 33 6.89 -4.95 -15.38
N ILE A 34 7.58 -4.06 -16.09
CA ILE A 34 8.65 -3.28 -15.48
C ILE A 34 8.07 -2.31 -14.44
N TYR A 35 8.85 -2.08 -13.38
CA TYR A 35 8.43 -1.27 -12.24
C TYR A 35 7.98 0.14 -12.63
N ASP A 36 8.73 0.79 -13.53
CA ASP A 36 8.45 2.17 -13.95
C ASP A 36 7.07 2.32 -14.59
N ASP A 37 6.61 1.31 -15.34
CA ASP A 37 5.28 1.34 -15.95
C ASP A 37 4.17 1.12 -14.92
N ILE A 38 4.44 0.33 -13.88
CA ILE A 38 3.52 0.17 -12.74
C ILE A 38 3.37 1.50 -11.99
N ILE A 39 4.48 2.22 -11.73
CA ILE A 39 4.42 3.51 -11.03
C ILE A 39 3.73 4.58 -11.88
N LYS A 40 3.92 4.58 -13.20
CA LYS A 40 3.14 5.45 -14.11
C LYS A 40 1.65 5.13 -14.06
N ASP A 41 1.28 3.85 -14.01
CA ASP A 41 -0.11 3.43 -13.87
C ASP A 41 -0.69 3.87 -12.52
N VAL A 42 0.08 3.84 -11.43
CA VAL A 42 -0.34 4.38 -10.12
C VAL A 42 -0.67 5.88 -10.22
N GLU A 43 0.20 6.69 -10.79
CA GLU A 43 -0.06 8.13 -10.95
C GLU A 43 -1.23 8.43 -11.89
N ARG A 44 -1.36 7.68 -13.00
CA ARG A 44 -2.39 7.92 -14.01
C ARG A 44 -3.77 7.41 -13.60
N VAL A 45 -3.84 6.25 -12.95
CA VAL A 45 -5.08 5.50 -12.74
C VAL A 45 -5.56 5.59 -11.30
N ILE A 46 -4.65 5.52 -10.32
CA ILE A 46 -5.02 5.47 -8.90
C ILE A 46 -5.15 6.87 -8.31
N MET A 47 -4.14 7.73 -8.52
CA MET A 47 -4.09 9.05 -7.87
C MET A 47 -5.31 9.95 -8.10
N PRO A 48 -5.97 9.97 -9.28
CA PRO A 48 -7.17 10.79 -9.48
C PRO A 48 -8.34 10.44 -8.55
N GLY A 49 -8.42 9.22 -8.02
CA GLY A 49 -9.46 8.78 -7.10
C GLY A 49 -9.03 8.68 -5.64
N VAL A 50 -7.83 9.15 -5.28
CA VAL A 50 -7.35 9.15 -3.90
C VAL A 50 -7.83 10.41 -3.18
N THR A 51 -8.43 10.24 -2.00
CA THR A 51 -8.59 11.34 -1.05
C THR A 51 -7.26 11.57 -0.32
N HIS A 52 -6.65 12.73 -0.49
CA HIS A 52 -5.32 13.02 0.06
C HIS A 52 -5.39 13.48 1.53
N TRP A 53 -5.53 12.51 2.44
CA TRP A 53 -5.64 12.74 3.90
C TRP A 53 -4.51 13.57 4.53
N HIS A 54 -3.32 13.55 3.93
CA HIS A 54 -2.14 14.27 4.43
C HIS A 54 -1.92 15.63 3.75
N SER A 55 -2.83 16.05 2.87
CA SER A 55 -2.96 17.45 2.47
C SER A 55 -3.54 18.27 3.64
N PRO A 56 -3.66 19.60 3.57
CA PRO A 56 -4.49 20.39 4.50
C PRO A 56 -5.98 20.00 4.41
N PHE A 57 -6.31 18.78 4.85
CA PHE A 57 -7.63 18.16 4.83
C PHE A 57 -8.28 18.31 6.20
N PHE A 58 -9.48 18.88 6.22
CA PHE A 58 -10.16 19.29 7.46
C PHE A 58 -11.40 18.44 7.80
N ALA A 59 -11.58 17.27 7.17
CA ALA A 59 -12.70 16.38 7.48
C ALA A 59 -12.29 15.24 8.43
N TYR A 60 -13.26 14.78 9.23
CA TYR A 60 -13.11 13.66 10.18
C TYR A 60 -12.02 13.89 11.24
N PHE A 61 -11.11 12.93 11.39
CA PHE A 61 -9.97 12.97 12.30
C PHE A 61 -8.68 12.75 11.51
N PRO A 62 -7.56 13.38 11.90
CA PRO A 62 -6.30 13.26 11.18
C PRO A 62 -5.78 11.82 11.22
N THR A 63 -5.25 11.36 10.09
CA THR A 63 -4.54 10.08 10.01
C THR A 63 -3.08 10.30 10.39
N GLY A 64 -2.60 9.53 11.37
CA GLY A 64 -1.20 9.63 11.81
C GLY A 64 -0.24 9.17 10.70
N ASN A 65 0.68 10.05 10.30
CA ASN A 65 1.73 9.73 9.33
C ASN A 65 2.99 10.51 9.68
N SER A 66 4.13 9.83 9.73
CA SER A 66 5.43 10.41 10.00
C SER A 66 6.52 9.59 9.32
N TYR A 67 7.62 10.24 8.96
CA TYR A 67 8.76 9.55 8.36
C TYR A 67 9.31 8.40 9.22
N PRO A 68 9.44 8.53 10.56
CA PRO A 68 9.84 7.40 11.39
C PRO A 68 8.88 6.21 11.33
N ALA A 69 7.56 6.45 11.30
CA ALA A 69 6.56 5.39 11.18
C ALA A 69 6.66 4.67 9.83
N LEU A 70 6.80 5.40 8.73
CA LEU A 70 7.00 4.82 7.39
C LEU A 70 8.25 3.92 7.32
N LEU A 71 9.37 4.39 7.89
CA LEU A 71 10.60 3.60 7.95
C LEU A 71 10.43 2.35 8.81
N ALA A 72 9.74 2.45 9.95
CA ALA A 72 9.46 1.31 10.81
C ALA A 72 8.61 0.24 10.09
N ASP A 73 7.59 0.65 9.33
CA ASP A 73 6.76 -0.25 8.53
C ASP A 73 7.58 -0.98 7.47
N MET A 74 8.45 -0.26 6.73
CA MET A 74 9.33 -0.88 5.73
C MET A 74 10.29 -1.90 6.37
N LEU A 75 10.89 -1.56 7.52
CA LEU A 75 11.78 -2.48 8.26
C LEU A 75 11.04 -3.72 8.75
N PHE A 76 9.81 -3.56 9.24
CA PHE A 76 8.99 -4.67 9.67
C PHE A 76 8.68 -5.64 8.52
N VAL A 77 8.28 -5.11 7.36
CA VAL A 77 8.02 -5.93 6.15
C VAL A 77 9.28 -6.67 5.70
N LEU A 78 10.43 -6.00 5.67
CA LEU A 78 11.72 -6.62 5.32
C LEU A 78 12.08 -7.76 6.29
N ARG A 79 11.91 -7.53 7.60
CA ARG A 79 12.17 -8.56 8.61
C ARG A 79 11.25 -9.76 8.40
N PHE A 80 9.97 -9.55 8.15
CA PHE A 80 9.03 -10.63 7.90
C PHE A 80 9.41 -11.43 6.64
N ALA A 81 9.76 -10.75 5.54
CA ALA A 81 10.18 -11.42 4.31
C ALA A 81 11.45 -12.27 4.50
N VAL A 82 12.44 -11.77 5.26
CA VAL A 82 13.66 -12.53 5.59
C VAL A 82 13.34 -13.71 6.48
N CYS A 83 12.57 -13.51 7.55
CA CYS A 83 12.17 -14.58 8.45
C CYS A 83 11.37 -15.65 7.70
N ALA A 84 10.43 -15.27 6.83
CA ALA A 84 9.62 -16.21 6.05
C ALA A 84 10.48 -17.08 5.12
N ARG A 85 11.60 -16.56 4.58
CA ARG A 85 12.55 -17.38 3.80
C ARG A 85 13.29 -18.43 4.63
N THR A 86 13.41 -18.20 5.94
CA THR A 86 14.09 -19.09 6.89
C THR A 86 13.11 -19.90 7.75
N VAL A 87 11.81 -19.74 7.53
CA VAL A 87 10.78 -20.49 8.27
C VAL A 87 10.68 -21.90 7.69
N GLU A 88 11.12 -22.88 8.47
CA GLU A 88 10.91 -24.29 8.21
C GLU A 88 9.59 -24.77 8.82
N SER A 89 9.07 -25.92 8.34
CA SER A 89 7.85 -26.53 8.87
C SER A 89 7.91 -26.79 10.38
N SER A 90 9.10 -27.02 10.93
CA SER A 90 9.36 -27.19 12.36
C SER A 90 8.97 -25.95 13.19
N HIS A 91 9.26 -24.74 12.67
CA HIS A 91 8.89 -23.48 13.31
C HIS A 91 7.37 -23.28 13.34
N ILE A 92 6.68 -23.70 12.28
CA ILE A 92 5.21 -23.62 12.17
C ILE A 92 4.56 -24.59 13.17
N GLN A 93 5.02 -25.83 13.24
CA GLN A 93 4.51 -26.84 14.17
C GLN A 93 4.74 -26.45 15.63
N PHE A 94 5.90 -25.85 15.94
CA PHE A 94 6.19 -25.33 17.28
C PHE A 94 5.25 -24.19 17.68
N ALA A 95 4.99 -23.24 16.77
CA ALA A 95 4.06 -22.14 17.01
C ALA A 95 2.62 -22.64 17.17
N TRP A 96 2.19 -23.60 16.34
CA TRP A 96 0.85 -24.17 16.40
C TRP A 96 0.58 -24.86 17.75
N LYS A 97 1.56 -25.62 18.26
CA LYS A 97 1.46 -26.26 19.57
C LYS A 97 1.24 -25.25 20.71
N HIS A 98 1.90 -24.10 20.68
CA HIS A 98 1.69 -23.05 21.68
C HIS A 98 0.32 -22.38 21.55
N ILE A 99 -0.23 -22.27 20.34
CA ILE A 99 -1.56 -21.69 20.13
C ILE A 99 -2.66 -22.62 20.66
N GLU A 100 -2.50 -23.94 20.50
CA GLU A 100 -3.44 -24.93 21.03
C GLU A 100 -3.40 -25.06 22.57
N GLU A 101 -2.32 -24.60 23.21
CA GLU A 101 -2.16 -24.58 24.67
C GLU A 101 -2.74 -23.29 25.33
N LEU A 102 -3.22 -22.33 24.54
CA LEU A 102 -3.90 -21.09 24.99
C LEU A 102 -5.43 -21.23 24.97
#